data_AF-A0A534T4J5-F1
#
_entry.id   AF-A0A534T4J5-F1
#
_cell.length_a   1.000
_cell.length_b   1.000
_cell.length_c   1.000
_cell.angle_alpha   90.00
_cell.angle_beta   90.00
_cell.angle_gamma   90.00
#
_symmetry.space_group_name_H-M   'P 1'
#
loop_
_entity.id
_entity.type
_entity.pdbx_description
1 polymer ?
#
loop_
_entity_poly.entity_id
_entity_poly.type
_entity_poly.pdbx_seq_one_letter_code
_entity_poly.pdbx_strand_id
1 'polypeptide(L)' 'KPPLKYTWKFGDGSPDSSEANPKHTYDKPGKYRADLSVSDGGGDSDSDYIEVEVQ' A
#
# COMPACT_ATOMS: atom_id res chain seq x y z
N LYS A 1 -11.20 -1.46 21.20
CA LYS A 1 -10.77 -0.80 19.95
C LYS A 1 -10.65 -1.87 18.87
N PRO A 2 -11.25 -1.71 17.69
CA PRO A 2 -11.09 -2.66 16.59
C PRO A 2 -9.61 -2.78 16.17
N PRO A 3 -9.20 -3.89 15.53
CA PRO A 3 -7.86 -3.99 14.97
C PRO A 3 -7.67 -3.01 13.80
N LEU A 4 -6.43 -2.54 13.60
CA LEU A 4 -6.09 -1.74 12.43
C LEU A 4 -6.27 -2.57 11.15
N LYS A 5 -6.71 -1.91 10.08
CA LYS A 5 -6.81 -2.48 8.73
C LYS A 5 -5.84 -1.74 7.82
N TYR A 6 -5.04 -2.50 7.09
CA TYR A 6 -4.07 -1.99 6.13
C TYR A 6 -4.60 -2.23 4.72
N THR A 7 -4.33 -1.30 3.81
CA THR A 7 -4.57 -1.48 2.37
C THR A 7 -3.42 -0.87 1.62
N TRP A 8 -2.68 -1.72 0.92
CA TRP A 8 -1.57 -1.33 0.06
C TRP A 8 -2.00 -1.42 -1.40
N LYS A 9 -1.75 -0.34 -2.15
CA LYS A 9 -1.88 -0.30 -3.61
C LYS A 9 -0.51 0.00 -4.20
N PHE A 10 0.05 -0.93 -4.97
CA PHE A 10 1.43 -0.82 -5.42
C PHE A 10 1.63 0.04 -6.67
N GLY A 11 0.54 0.36 -7.38
CA GLY A 11 0.56 1.27 -8.55
C GLY A 11 1.02 0.64 -9.86
N ASP A 12 1.29 -0.67 -9.88
CA ASP A 12 1.74 -1.43 -11.06
C ASP A 12 0.64 -2.32 -11.69
N GLY A 13 -0.56 -2.31 -11.10
CA GLY A 13 -1.69 -3.16 -11.51
C GLY A 13 -1.75 -4.51 -10.79
N SER A 14 -0.83 -4.78 -9.86
CA SER A 14 -0.90 -5.94 -8.99
C SER A 14 -2.07 -5.85 -7.99
N PRO A 15 -2.57 -6.97 -7.46
CA PRO A 15 -3.62 -6.95 -6.44
C PRO A 15 -3.21 -6.19 -5.17
N ASP A 16 -4.18 -5.55 -4.53
CA ASP A 16 -4.01 -4.88 -3.24
C ASP A 16 -3.59 -5.87 -2.14
N SER A 17 -2.81 -5.41 -1.16
CA SER A 17 -2.46 -6.20 0.03
C SER A 17 -3.09 -5.64 1.30
N SER A 18 -3.48 -6.55 2.21
CA SER A 18 -3.98 -6.22 3.55
C SER A 18 -2.98 -6.51 4.67
N GLU A 19 -1.76 -6.92 4.31
CA GLU A 19 -0.68 -7.12 5.27
C GLU A 19 -0.19 -5.78 5.82
N ALA A 20 0.21 -5.75 7.10
CA ALA A 20 0.82 -4.56 7.68
C ALA A 20 2.17 -4.22 7.05
N ASN A 21 2.96 -5.26 6.70
CA ASN A 21 4.29 -5.14 6.12
C ASN A 21 4.47 -6.11 4.94
N PRO A 22 3.82 -5.86 3.79
CA PRO A 22 3.94 -6.73 2.63
C PRO A 22 5.34 -6.64 2.02
N LYS A 23 5.71 -7.69 1.29
CA LYS A 23 6.80 -7.62 0.30
C LYS A 23 6.18 -7.59 -1.08
N HIS A 24 6.61 -6.64 -1.91
CA HIS A 24 6.15 -6.51 -3.30
C HIS A 24 7.36 -6.42 -4.24
N THR A 25 7.23 -7.01 -5.42
CA THR A 25 8.27 -6.96 -6.47
C THR A 25 7.69 -6.33 -7.72
N TYR A 26 8.39 -5.34 -8.26
CA TYR A 26 8.03 -4.66 -9.50
C TYR A 26 8.82 -5.28 -10.66
N ASP A 27 8.13 -5.99 -11.57
CA ASP A 27 8.78 -6.78 -12.62
C ASP A 27 9.29 -5.94 -13.82
N LYS A 28 8.84 -4.69 -13.94
CA LYS A 28 9.15 -3.82 -15.09
C LYS A 28 9.80 -2.52 -14.61
N PRO A 29 10.77 -1.98 -15.36
CA PRO A 29 11.25 -0.62 -15.13
C PRO A 29 10.11 0.39 -15.23
N GLY A 30 10.14 1.39 -14.35
CA GLY A 30 9.08 2.39 -14.26
C GLY A 30 9.09 3.16 -12.96
N LYS A 31 8.26 4.21 -12.90
CA LYS A 31 7.95 4.93 -11.66
C LYS A 31 6.58 4.48 -11.18
N TYR A 32 6.51 3.99 -9.95
CA TYR A 32 5.31 3.50 -9.32
C TYR A 32 5.02 4.31 -8.05
N ARG A 33 3.74 4.53 -7.77
CA ARG A 33 3.31 5.10 -6.50
C ARG A 33 2.71 3.99 -5.67
N ALA A 34 3.36 3.68 -4.54
CA ALA A 34 2.84 2.74 -3.56
C ALA A 34 2.08 3.52 -2.47
N ASP A 35 0.76 3.36 -2.42
CA ASP A 35 -0.11 3.99 -1.44
C ASP A 35 -0.42 3.02 -0.29
N LEU A 36 -0.29 3.50 0.94
CA LEU A 36 -0.78 2.85 2.15
C LEU A 36 -1.98 3.62 2.69
N SER A 37 -3.07 2.92 2.95
CA SER A 37 -4.18 3.40 3.78
C SER A 37 -4.29 2.56 5.05
N VAL A 38 -4.43 3.22 6.20
CA VAL A 38 -4.65 2.56 7.49
C VAL A 38 -5.96 3.06 8.07
N SER A 39 -6.87 2.15 8.40
CA SER A 39 -8.10 2.45 9.15
C SER A 39 -8.04 1.85 10.55
N ASP A 40 -8.54 2.58 11.54
CA ASP A 40 -8.63 2.10 12.92
C ASP A 40 -9.87 1.21 13.19
N GLY A 41 -10.70 0.99 12.16
CA GLY A 41 -11.95 0.25 12.24
C GLY A 41 -13.05 0.93 13.06
N GLY A 42 -12.78 2.09 13.65
CA GLY A 42 -13.69 2.97 14.38
C GLY A 42 -14.26 4.11 13.54
N GLY A 43 -13.78 4.26 12.30
CA GLY A 43 -14.25 5.27 11.34
C GLY A 43 -13.15 6.24 10.91
N ASP A 44 -12.03 6.28 11.65
CA ASP A 44 -10.87 7.08 11.28
C ASP A 44 -9.96 6.29 10.33
N SER A 45 -9.34 7.02 9.40
CA SER A 45 -8.33 6.50 8.50
C SER A 45 -7.33 7.59 8.12
N ASP A 46 -6.09 7.18 7.89
CA ASP A 46 -5.04 8.04 7.35
C ASP A 46 -4.36 7.33 6.17
N SER A 47 -3.66 8.09 5.34
CA SER A 47 -2.99 7.54 4.15
C SER A 47 -1.71 8.28 3.83
N ASP A 48 -0.72 7.53 3.37
CA ASP A 48 0.57 8.06 2.91
C ASP A 48 1.06 7.25 1.72
N TYR A 49 2.04 7.78 1.00
CA TYR A 49 2.58 7.12 -0.19
C TYR A 49 4.07 7.30 -0.34
N ILE A 50 4.69 6.38 -1.07
CA ILE A 50 6.06 6.49 -1.54
C ILE A 50 6.11 6.35 -3.06
N GLU A 51 7.05 7.08 -3.67
CA GLU A 51 7.40 6.86 -5.07
C GLU A 51 8.56 5.86 -5.16
N VAL A 52 8.38 4.84 -6.00
CA VAL A 52 9.35 3.78 -6.26
C VAL A 52 9.78 3.89 -7.71
N GLU A 53 11.08 4.07 -7.94
CA GLU A 53 11.67 4.09 -9.28
C GLU A 53 12.49 2.82 -9.51
N VAL A 54 12.09 2.04 -10.52
CA VAL A 54 12.72 0.78 -10.94
C VAL A 54 13.43 1.04 -12.27
N GLN A 55 14.70 0.64 -12.35
CA GLN A 55 15.57 0.82 -13.53
C GLN A 55 15.77 -0.50 -14.27
#